data_AF-A0A2U9T0A9-F1
#
_entry.id   AF-A0A2U9T0A9-F1
#
_cell.length_a   1.000
_cell.length_b   1.000
_cell.length_c   1.000
_cell.angle_alpha   90.00
_cell.angle_beta   90.00
_cell.angle_gamma   90.00
#
_symmetry.space_group_name_H-M   'P 1'
#
loop_
_entity.id
_entity.type
_entity.pdbx_description
1 polymer ?
#
loop_
_entity_poly.entity_id
_entity_poly.type
_entity_poly.pdbx_seq_one_letter_code
_entity_poly.pdbx_strand_id
1 'polypeptide(L)'
;MSEADDRLVLATLARLKRVREMRSQIARVAAARQQGIAAQSRRALDAAHAQLAQQVAAKAAIQTRLADDVREARVLQNAAADTRTFDRHIGTANASVSEAAHVHRGHEATLADLQRAARKAKAAEDKLDKAGEKALHARAARVERDADEVADGYAVRRFATAGVWSGAAGDVAGHAAAQPEAAAAFDAEMAARPADAEAGLADMTDMSDAVASAAPADAPEPPAAAERRC
;
A
#
# COMPACT_ATOMS: atom_id res chain seq x y z
N MET A 1 -4.05 13.77 -29.03
CA MET A 1 -3.35 12.84 -28.12
C MET A 1 -3.55 11.46 -28.69
N SER A 2 -2.46 10.76 -28.99
CA SER A 2 -2.49 9.43 -29.60
C SER A 2 -2.71 8.35 -28.53
N GLU A 3 -3.22 7.18 -28.93
CA GLU A 3 -3.33 6.02 -28.03
C GLU A 3 -1.97 5.63 -27.43
N ALA A 4 -0.88 5.85 -28.17
CA ALA A 4 0.49 5.67 -27.69
C ALA A 4 0.81 6.59 -26.51
N ASP A 5 0.38 7.86 -26.56
CA ASP A 5 0.58 8.83 -25.47
C ASP A 5 -0.18 8.40 -24.21
N ASP A 6 -1.41 7.91 -24.37
CA ASP A 6 -2.23 7.42 -23.26
C ASP A 6 -1.61 6.20 -22.58
N ARG A 7 -1.04 5.27 -23.35
CA ARG A 7 -0.32 4.11 -22.82
C ARG A 7 0.93 4.54 -22.02
N LEU A 8 1.67 5.53 -22.51
CA LEU A 8 2.83 6.09 -21.79
C LEU A 8 2.40 6.79 -20.48
N VAL A 9 1.32 7.56 -20.50
CA VAL A 9 0.77 8.21 -19.29
C VAL A 9 0.34 7.16 -18.27
N LEU A 10 -0.37 6.11 -18.67
CA LEU A 10 -0.80 5.05 -17.76
C LEU A 10 0.40 4.26 -17.21
N ALA A 11 1.41 3.97 -18.03
CA ALA A 11 2.63 3.30 -17.59
C ALA A 11 3.42 4.14 -16.56
N THR A 12 3.51 5.45 -16.77
CA THR A 12 4.18 6.36 -15.82
C THR A 12 3.40 6.50 -14.52
N LEU A 13 2.08 6.62 -14.57
CA LEU A 13 1.21 6.62 -13.38
C LEU A 13 1.31 5.31 -12.60
N ALA A 14 1.33 4.16 -13.26
CA ALA A 14 1.53 2.86 -12.62
C ALA A 14 2.88 2.77 -11.92
N ARG A 15 3.96 3.28 -12.54
CA ARG A 15 5.29 3.34 -11.91
C ARG A 15 5.28 4.26 -10.69
N LEU A 16 4.65 5.43 -10.78
CA LEU A 16 4.53 6.36 -9.66
C LEU A 16 3.71 5.77 -8.51
N LYS A 17 2.61 5.06 -8.82
CA LYS A 17 1.79 4.36 -7.84
C LYS A 17 2.62 3.37 -7.04
N ARG A 18 3.38 2.48 -7.71
CA ARG A 18 4.29 1.54 -7.02
C ARG A 18 5.27 2.24 -6.08
N VAL A 19 5.89 3.34 -6.52
CA VAL A 19 6.82 4.11 -5.68
C VAL A 19 6.11 4.75 -4.47
N ARG A 20 4.90 5.27 -4.65
CA ARG A 20 4.12 5.88 -3.56
C ARG A 20 3.59 4.85 -2.58
N GLU A 21 3.16 3.70 -3.06
CA GLU A 21 2.75 2.57 -2.24
C GLU A 21 3.92 2.09 -1.37
N MET A 22 5.11 1.90 -1.95
CA MET A 22 6.31 1.57 -1.15
C MET A 22 6.58 2.63 -0.07
N ARG A 23 6.47 3.92 -0.40
CA ARG A 23 6.64 5.01 0.59
C ARG A 23 5.56 5.00 1.67
N SER A 24 4.31 4.67 1.34
CA SER A 24 3.20 4.58 2.29
C SER A 24 3.37 3.37 3.21
N GLN A 25 3.87 2.24 2.69
CA GLN A 25 4.25 1.05 3.46
C GLN A 25 5.41 1.37 4.42
N ILE A 26 6.49 2.00 3.95
CA ILE A 26 7.62 2.39 4.79
C ILE A 26 7.17 3.31 5.93
N ALA A 27 6.32 4.32 5.63
CA ALA A 27 5.79 5.21 6.65
C ALA A 27 4.94 4.49 7.70
N ARG A 28 4.10 3.53 7.28
CA ARG A 28 3.29 2.70 8.18
C ARG A 28 4.15 1.80 9.06
N VAL A 29 5.16 1.14 8.49
CA VAL A 29 6.09 0.27 9.23
C VAL A 29 6.91 1.09 10.23
N ALA A 30 7.40 2.27 9.83
CA ALA A 30 8.10 3.17 10.73
C ALA A 30 7.21 3.61 11.91
N ALA A 31 5.96 4.00 11.63
CA ALA A 31 5.00 4.35 12.68
C ALA A 31 4.71 3.17 13.61
N ALA A 32 4.49 1.96 13.07
CA ALA A 32 4.25 0.76 13.87
C ALA A 32 5.44 0.39 14.76
N ARG A 33 6.66 0.48 14.23
CA ARG A 33 7.89 0.29 15.02
C ARG A 33 7.98 1.33 16.15
N GLN A 34 7.66 2.58 15.85
CA GLN A 34 7.68 3.64 16.85
C GLN A 34 6.60 3.47 17.92
N GLN A 35 5.44 2.90 17.60
CA GLN A 35 4.43 2.52 18.59
C GLN A 35 4.98 1.50 19.59
N GLY A 36 5.75 0.52 19.10
CA GLY A 36 6.44 -0.46 19.96
C GLY A 36 7.42 0.21 20.92
N ILE A 37 8.22 1.16 20.43
CA ILE A 37 9.18 1.93 21.24
C ILE A 37 8.45 2.81 22.26
N ALA A 38 7.40 3.51 21.85
CA ALA A 38 6.59 4.32 22.75
C ALA A 38 5.95 3.46 23.86
N ALA A 39 5.43 2.27 23.53
CA ALA A 39 4.89 1.34 24.52
C ALA A 39 5.96 0.82 25.49
N GLN A 40 7.17 0.51 25.00
CA GLN A 40 8.29 0.11 25.86
C GLN A 40 8.72 1.26 26.79
N SER A 41 8.81 2.48 26.26
CA SER A 41 9.13 3.67 27.07
C SER A 41 8.08 3.95 28.13
N ARG A 42 6.80 3.67 27.84
CA ARG A 42 5.72 3.78 28.82
C ARG A 42 5.90 2.78 29.96
N ARG A 43 6.18 1.51 29.65
CA ARG A 43 6.46 0.49 30.67
C ARG A 43 7.67 0.85 31.52
N ALA A 44 8.71 1.43 30.92
CA ALA A 44 9.88 1.90 31.66
C ALA A 44 9.53 3.05 32.63
N LEU A 45 8.69 3.99 32.20
CA LEU A 45 8.16 5.05 33.06
C LEU A 45 7.31 4.49 34.21
N ASP A 46 6.42 3.54 33.93
CA ASP A 46 5.59 2.90 34.94
C ASP A 46 6.46 2.14 35.97
N ALA A 47 7.54 1.48 35.52
CA ALA A 47 8.51 0.82 36.40
C ALA A 47 9.28 1.81 37.27
N ALA A 48 9.69 2.97 36.74
CA ALA A 48 10.34 4.02 37.51
C ALA A 48 9.40 4.59 38.59
N HIS A 49 8.12 4.79 38.26
CA HIS A 49 7.11 5.20 39.25
C HIS A 49 6.90 4.15 40.33
N ALA A 50 6.86 2.87 39.97
CA ALA A 50 6.75 1.78 40.95
C ALA A 50 7.95 1.75 41.90
N GLN A 51 9.18 1.94 41.39
CA GLN A 51 10.38 2.04 42.22
C GLN A 51 10.31 3.24 43.17
N LEU A 52 9.91 4.41 42.68
CA LEU A 52 9.73 5.60 43.53
C LEU A 52 8.71 5.34 44.64
N ALA A 53 7.56 4.75 44.30
CA ALA A 53 6.52 4.41 45.27
C ALA A 53 7.02 3.42 46.34
N GLN A 54 7.83 2.42 45.95
CA GLN A 54 8.45 1.49 46.89
C GLN A 54 9.38 2.20 47.87
N GLN A 55 10.21 3.14 47.41
CA GLN A 55 11.12 3.88 48.28
C GLN A 55 10.36 4.80 49.26
N VAL A 56 9.30 5.46 48.78
CA VAL A 56 8.44 6.29 49.63
C VAL A 56 7.70 5.43 50.66
N ALA A 57 7.18 4.27 50.27
CA ALA A 57 6.51 3.35 51.18
C ALA A 57 7.48 2.79 52.24
N ALA A 58 8.70 2.43 51.85
CA ALA A 58 9.73 1.97 52.78
C ALA A 58 10.10 3.05 53.80
N LYS A 59 10.24 4.31 53.36
CA LYS A 59 10.44 5.45 54.26
C LYS A 59 9.26 5.65 55.22
N ALA A 60 8.03 5.57 54.72
CA ALA A 60 6.82 5.71 55.55
C ALA A 60 6.69 4.57 56.58
N ALA A 61 7.08 3.35 56.23
CA ALA A 61 7.12 2.22 57.15
C ALA A 61 8.12 2.43 58.30
N ILE A 62 9.26 3.08 58.05
CA ILE A 62 10.21 3.44 59.11
C ILE A 62 9.62 4.53 60.00
N GLN A 63 8.96 5.53 59.42
CA GLN A 63 8.33 6.61 60.19
C GLN A 63 7.19 6.13 61.08
N THR A 64 6.38 5.18 60.62
CA THR A 64 5.30 4.57 61.42
C THR A 64 5.86 3.75 62.58
N ARG A 65 6.84 2.86 62.33
CA ARG A 65 7.53 2.13 63.40
C ARG A 65 8.17 3.06 64.44
N LEU A 66 8.76 4.17 63.99
CA LEU A 66 9.33 5.16 64.90
C LEU A 66 8.29 5.89 65.75
N ALA A 67 7.09 6.12 65.21
CA ALA A 67 6.01 6.74 65.98
C ALA A 67 5.53 5.83 67.12
N ASP A 68 5.60 4.51 66.91
CA ASP A 68 5.17 3.51 67.88
C ASP A 68 6.25 3.20 68.95
N ASP A 69 7.54 3.14 68.59
CA ASP A 69 8.65 2.67 69.43
C ASP A 69 9.74 3.74 69.76
N VAL A 70 9.36 4.82 70.45
CA VAL A 70 10.24 6.00 70.73
C VAL A 70 11.21 5.80 71.92
N ARG A 71 11.29 4.62 72.53
CA ARG A 71 11.86 4.48 73.89
C ARG A 71 13.38 4.42 73.98
N GLU A 72 14.09 4.14 72.87
CA GLU A 72 15.55 3.95 72.87
C GLU A 72 16.29 4.93 71.95
N ALA A 73 17.26 5.66 72.50
CA ALA A 73 18.03 6.66 71.76
C ALA A 73 18.82 6.08 70.56
N ARG A 74 19.28 4.83 70.66
CA ARG A 74 19.98 4.14 69.57
C ARG A 74 19.05 3.82 68.39
N VAL A 75 17.80 3.43 68.66
CA VAL A 75 16.79 3.17 67.62
C VAL A 75 16.46 4.45 66.86
N LEU A 76 16.31 5.57 67.58
CA LEU A 76 16.09 6.88 66.97
C LEU A 76 17.28 7.31 66.08
N GLN A 77 18.51 7.07 66.53
CA GLN A 77 19.71 7.41 65.75
C GLN A 77 19.84 6.57 64.48
N ASN A 78 19.59 5.25 64.56
CA ASN A 78 19.61 4.36 63.41
C ASN A 78 18.53 4.73 62.39
N ALA A 79 17.31 4.99 62.85
CA ALA A 79 16.24 5.36 61.95
C ALA A 79 16.45 6.74 61.30
N ALA A 80 17.09 7.69 61.98
CA ALA A 80 17.53 8.96 61.38
C ALA A 80 18.65 8.78 60.33
N ALA A 81 19.45 7.72 60.43
CA ALA A 81 20.39 7.34 59.37
C ALA A 81 19.64 6.71 58.18
N ASP A 82 18.70 5.81 58.45
CA ASP A 82 17.88 5.17 57.43
C ASP A 82 17.03 6.17 56.65
N THR A 83 16.40 7.15 57.33
CA THR A 83 15.61 8.19 56.64
C THR A 83 16.46 9.00 55.69
N ARG A 84 17.69 9.38 56.07
CA ARG A 84 18.64 10.09 55.19
C ARG A 84 19.04 9.24 53.99
N THR A 85 19.16 7.93 54.16
CA THR A 85 19.46 6.99 53.08
C THR A 85 18.27 6.90 52.10
N PHE A 86 17.05 6.73 52.61
CA PHE A 86 15.85 6.74 51.78
C PHE A 86 15.59 8.08 51.10
N ASP A 87 15.94 9.21 51.73
CA ASP A 87 15.86 10.53 51.09
C ASP A 87 16.76 10.62 49.85
N ARG A 88 17.97 10.07 49.93
CA ARG A 88 18.87 9.96 48.76
C ARG A 88 18.27 9.04 47.70
N HIS A 89 17.75 7.87 48.10
CA HIS A 89 17.13 6.93 47.16
C HIS A 89 15.89 7.51 46.46
N ILE A 90 15.02 8.21 47.19
CA ILE A 90 13.87 8.93 46.64
C ILE A 90 14.34 10.03 45.69
N GLY A 91 15.40 10.78 46.04
CA GLY A 91 16.01 11.75 45.14
C GLY A 91 16.47 11.13 43.82
N THR A 92 17.19 10.00 43.88
CA THR A 92 17.63 9.28 42.66
C THR A 92 16.47 8.69 41.87
N ALA A 93 15.42 8.19 42.54
CA ALA A 93 14.23 7.65 41.88
C ALA A 93 13.38 8.75 41.22
N ASN A 94 13.32 9.95 41.80
CA ASN A 94 12.67 11.09 41.17
C ASN A 94 13.45 11.55 39.92
N ALA A 95 14.78 11.52 39.95
CA ALA A 95 15.60 11.81 38.79
C ALA A 95 15.35 10.79 37.67
N SER A 96 15.30 9.49 38.00
CA SER A 96 15.02 8.44 37.01
C SER A 96 13.61 8.54 36.41
N VAL A 97 12.59 8.87 37.21
CA VAL A 97 11.22 9.15 36.72
C VAL A 97 11.24 10.35 35.77
N SER A 98 11.94 11.42 36.13
CA SER A 98 12.01 12.64 35.30
C SER A 98 12.69 12.37 33.96
N GLU A 99 13.76 11.59 33.96
CA GLU A 99 14.46 11.14 32.75
C GLU A 99 13.57 10.25 31.88
N ALA A 100 12.95 9.22 32.47
CA ALA A 100 12.03 8.33 31.78
C ALA A 100 10.83 9.10 31.17
N ALA A 101 10.31 10.10 31.88
CA ALA A 101 9.23 10.97 31.39
C ALA A 101 9.67 11.87 30.24
N HIS A 102 10.91 12.36 30.24
CA HIS A 102 11.46 13.11 29.12
C HIS A 102 11.60 12.22 27.88
N VAL A 103 12.19 11.03 28.06
CA VAL A 103 12.37 10.04 26.98
C VAL A 103 11.03 9.60 26.40
N HIS A 104 10.05 9.29 27.25
CA HIS A 104 8.71 8.90 26.83
C HIS A 104 8.03 9.99 25.98
N ARG A 105 8.06 11.25 26.44
CA ARG A 105 7.53 12.39 25.66
C ARG A 105 8.21 12.56 24.30
N GLY A 106 9.53 12.34 24.23
CA GLY A 106 10.27 12.34 22.96
C GLY A 106 9.80 11.23 22.00
N HIS A 107 9.56 10.03 22.51
CA HIS A 107 9.02 8.92 21.72
C HIS A 107 7.58 9.15 21.26
N GLU A 108 6.74 9.79 22.07
CA GLU A 108 5.38 10.17 21.69
C GLU A 108 5.35 11.26 20.62
N ALA A 109 6.21 12.28 20.73
CA ALA A 109 6.31 13.33 19.72
C ALA A 109 6.73 12.77 18.35
N THR A 110 7.78 11.94 18.34
CA THR A 110 8.23 11.25 17.11
C THR A 110 7.18 10.31 16.54
N LEU A 111 6.39 9.62 17.39
CA LEU A 111 5.26 8.81 16.94
C LEU A 111 4.19 9.67 16.25
N ALA A 112 3.83 10.82 16.82
CA ALA A 112 2.87 11.73 16.22
C ALA A 112 3.34 12.24 14.84
N ASP A 113 4.63 12.54 14.69
CA ASP A 113 5.23 12.93 13.41
C ASP A 113 5.14 11.82 12.36
N LEU A 114 5.46 10.58 12.74
CA LEU A 114 5.36 9.44 11.84
C LEU A 114 3.92 9.13 11.44
N GLN A 115 2.96 9.28 12.36
CA GLN A 115 1.54 9.13 12.03
C GLN A 115 1.06 10.22 11.06
N ARG A 116 1.49 11.48 11.24
CA ARG A 116 1.22 12.57 10.28
C ARG A 116 1.83 12.25 8.92
N ALA A 117 3.07 11.77 8.88
CA ALA A 117 3.74 11.36 7.64
C ALA A 117 3.00 10.21 6.95
N ALA A 118 2.53 9.21 7.69
CA ALA A 118 1.75 8.09 7.14
C ALA A 118 0.41 8.55 6.54
N ARG A 119 -0.32 9.46 7.22
CA ARG A 119 -1.55 10.06 6.67
C ARG A 119 -1.28 10.86 5.40
N LYS A 120 -0.19 11.64 5.38
CA LYS A 120 0.23 12.41 4.19
C LYS A 120 0.63 11.49 3.03
N ALA A 121 1.29 10.37 3.32
CA ALA A 121 1.66 9.38 2.32
C ALA A 121 0.42 8.72 1.70
N LYS A 122 -0.56 8.33 2.53
CA LYS A 122 -1.85 7.78 2.06
C LYS A 122 -2.61 8.79 1.20
N ALA A 123 -2.72 10.04 1.63
CA ALA A 123 -3.36 11.09 0.84
C ALA A 123 -2.67 11.34 -0.52
N ALA A 124 -1.36 11.06 -0.63
CA ALA A 124 -0.64 11.15 -1.91
C ALA A 124 -0.89 9.92 -2.81
N GLU A 125 -1.11 8.75 -2.22
CA GLU A 125 -1.55 7.53 -2.90
C GLU A 125 -2.95 7.71 -3.49
N ASP A 126 -3.90 8.16 -2.68
CA ASP A 126 -5.30 8.41 -3.10
C ASP A 126 -5.37 9.43 -4.27
N LYS A 127 -4.47 10.43 -4.28
CA LYS A 127 -4.36 11.40 -5.39
C LYS A 127 -3.90 10.76 -6.69
N LEU A 128 -2.97 9.80 -6.62
CA LEU A 128 -2.52 9.08 -7.80
C LEU A 128 -3.58 8.11 -8.30
N ASP A 129 -4.31 7.45 -7.41
CA ASP A 129 -5.43 6.59 -7.78
C ASP A 129 -6.51 7.37 -8.51
N LYS A 130 -6.92 8.53 -7.97
CA LYS A 130 -7.86 9.42 -8.64
C LYS A 130 -7.35 9.96 -9.98
N ALA A 131 -6.04 10.18 -10.12
CA ALA A 131 -5.44 10.59 -11.39
C ALA A 131 -5.44 9.44 -12.41
N GLY A 132 -5.17 8.20 -11.96
CA GLY A 132 -5.24 6.99 -12.77
C GLY A 132 -6.65 6.72 -13.28
N GLU A 133 -7.66 6.79 -12.41
CA GLU A 133 -9.07 6.66 -12.79
C GLU A 133 -9.48 7.69 -13.84
N LYS A 134 -9.10 8.95 -13.65
CA LYS A 134 -9.37 10.02 -14.65
C LYS A 134 -8.70 9.74 -15.99
N ALA A 135 -7.46 9.24 -15.99
CA ALA A 135 -6.76 8.90 -17.22
C ALA A 135 -7.43 7.72 -17.95
N LEU A 136 -7.88 6.71 -17.22
CA LEU A 136 -8.63 5.57 -17.77
C LEU A 136 -9.99 6.01 -18.34
N HIS A 137 -10.74 6.85 -17.62
CA HIS A 137 -12.00 7.40 -18.12
C HIS A 137 -11.81 8.28 -19.35
N ALA A 138 -10.78 9.12 -19.37
CA ALA A 138 -10.48 9.95 -20.54
C ALA A 138 -10.12 9.10 -21.77
N ARG A 139 -9.38 8.00 -21.58
CA ARG A 139 -9.09 7.03 -22.64
C ARG A 139 -10.36 6.31 -23.10
N ALA A 140 -11.18 5.81 -22.18
CA ALA A 140 -12.43 5.12 -22.52
C ALA A 140 -13.36 6.04 -23.33
N ALA A 141 -13.54 7.29 -22.90
CA ALA A 141 -14.36 8.26 -23.62
C ALA A 141 -13.79 8.61 -25.01
N ARG A 142 -12.46 8.56 -25.20
CA ARG A 142 -11.88 8.73 -26.55
C ARG A 142 -12.19 7.53 -27.43
N VAL A 143 -11.97 6.31 -26.91
CA VAL A 143 -12.27 5.07 -27.63
C VAL A 143 -13.75 4.97 -28.01
N GLU A 144 -14.66 5.40 -27.13
CA GLU A 144 -16.09 5.49 -27.42
C GLU A 144 -16.38 6.48 -28.56
N ARG A 145 -15.82 7.69 -28.51
CA ARG A 145 -15.98 8.67 -29.60
C ARG A 145 -15.41 8.18 -30.93
N ASP A 146 -14.22 7.57 -30.90
CA ASP A 146 -13.59 7.01 -32.10
C ASP A 146 -14.46 5.89 -32.70
N ALA A 147 -15.13 5.09 -31.86
CA ALA A 147 -16.07 4.06 -32.30
C ALA A 147 -17.36 4.66 -32.89
N ASP A 148 -17.90 5.71 -32.27
CA ASP A 148 -19.08 6.44 -32.76
C ASP A 148 -18.78 7.09 -34.13
N GLU A 149 -17.61 7.72 -34.29
CA GLU A 149 -17.16 8.32 -35.56
C GLU A 149 -17.04 7.27 -36.69
N VAL A 150 -16.55 6.07 -36.37
CA VAL A 150 -16.49 4.95 -37.33
C VAL A 150 -17.89 4.47 -37.71
N ALA A 151 -18.79 4.36 -36.75
CA ALA A 151 -20.18 3.96 -36.98
C ALA A 151 -20.93 5.01 -37.83
N ASP A 152 -20.78 6.29 -37.52
CA ASP A 152 -21.35 7.41 -38.28
C ASP A 152 -20.78 7.45 -39.70
N GLY A 153 -19.46 7.27 -39.86
CA GLY A 153 -18.83 7.20 -41.17
C GLY A 153 -19.35 6.02 -42.01
N TYR A 154 -19.64 4.87 -41.38
CA TYR A 154 -20.28 3.74 -42.04
C TYR A 154 -21.73 4.05 -42.42
N ALA A 155 -22.51 4.66 -41.52
CA ALA A 155 -23.89 5.05 -41.77
C ALA A 155 -23.97 6.06 -42.94
N VAL A 156 -23.15 7.11 -42.94
CA VAL A 156 -23.07 8.09 -44.03
C VAL A 156 -22.75 7.41 -45.36
N ARG A 157 -21.76 6.50 -45.41
CA ARG A 157 -21.45 5.76 -46.64
C ARG A 157 -22.61 4.88 -47.11
N ARG A 158 -23.29 4.18 -46.19
CA ARG A 158 -24.44 3.33 -46.50
C ARG A 158 -25.63 4.14 -47.04
N PHE A 159 -25.95 5.27 -46.43
CA PHE A 159 -27.04 6.13 -46.91
C PHE A 159 -26.66 6.87 -48.19
N ALA A 160 -25.39 7.23 -48.39
CA ALA A 160 -24.91 7.82 -49.65
C ALA A 160 -25.00 6.82 -50.82
N THR A 161 -24.60 5.55 -50.62
CA THR A 161 -24.74 4.52 -51.65
C THR A 161 -26.20 4.13 -51.90
N ALA A 162 -27.04 4.08 -50.87
CA ALA A 162 -28.48 3.87 -51.04
C ALA A 162 -29.16 5.03 -51.79
N GLY A 163 -28.70 6.28 -51.59
CA GLY A 163 -29.14 7.45 -52.35
C GLY A 163 -28.81 7.35 -53.84
N VAL A 164 -27.63 6.81 -54.19
CA VAL A 164 -27.24 6.51 -55.58
C VAL A 164 -28.13 5.42 -56.19
N TRP A 165 -28.53 4.40 -55.42
CA TRP A 165 -29.44 3.36 -55.89
C TRP A 165 -30.89 3.87 -56.03
N SER A 166 -31.35 4.81 -55.18
CA SER A 166 -32.67 5.44 -55.34
C SER A 166 -32.72 6.48 -56.46
N GLY A 167 -31.61 7.19 -56.71
CA GLY A 167 -31.45 8.10 -57.85
C GLY A 167 -31.35 7.36 -59.18
N ALA A 168 -30.72 6.17 -59.19
CA ALA A 168 -30.75 5.27 -60.34
C ALA A 168 -32.13 4.62 -60.54
N ALA A 169 -32.90 4.35 -59.48
CA ALA A 169 -34.27 3.83 -59.64
C ALA A 169 -35.26 4.86 -60.24
N GLY A 170 -34.96 6.17 -60.15
CA GLY A 170 -35.73 7.23 -60.80
C GLY A 170 -35.44 7.42 -62.30
N ASP A 171 -34.34 6.85 -62.80
CA ASP A 171 -33.87 7.00 -64.19
C ASP A 171 -33.62 5.66 -64.89
N VAL A 172 -34.13 4.56 -64.33
CA VAL A 172 -34.15 3.22 -64.94
C VAL A 172 -35.60 2.82 -65.23
N ALA A 173 -36.35 3.72 -65.88
CA ALA A 173 -37.54 3.33 -66.64
C ALA A 173 -37.18 2.65 -67.99
N GLY A 174 -35.88 2.42 -68.27
CA GLY A 174 -35.41 1.94 -69.58
C GLY A 174 -34.38 0.80 -69.60
N HIS A 175 -33.93 0.25 -68.47
CA HIS A 175 -32.90 -0.81 -68.49
C HIS A 175 -33.03 -1.87 -67.38
N ALA A 176 -34.24 -2.37 -67.15
CA ALA A 176 -34.47 -3.57 -66.35
C ALA A 176 -34.49 -4.81 -67.24
N ALA A 177 -33.31 -5.29 -67.62
CA ALA A 177 -33.08 -6.68 -68.01
C ALA A 177 -31.65 -7.06 -67.62
N ALA A 178 -31.36 -7.05 -66.31
CA ALA A 178 -30.17 -7.72 -65.79
C ALA A 178 -30.33 -9.21 -66.10
N GLN A 179 -29.46 -9.73 -66.97
CA GLN A 179 -29.48 -11.12 -67.39
C GLN A 179 -29.27 -12.04 -66.17
N PRO A 180 -30.14 -13.05 -65.95
CA PRO A 180 -30.06 -13.94 -64.79
C PRO A 180 -28.75 -14.75 -64.72
N GLU A 181 -28.02 -14.83 -65.84
CA GLU A 181 -26.74 -15.53 -65.93
C GLU A 181 -25.61 -14.85 -65.15
N ALA A 182 -25.63 -13.51 -65.02
CA ALA A 182 -24.60 -12.77 -64.28
C ALA A 182 -24.75 -12.94 -62.75
N ALA A 183 -25.97 -13.09 -62.26
CA ALA A 183 -26.25 -13.40 -60.85
C ALA A 183 -25.83 -14.85 -60.51
N ALA A 184 -26.13 -15.80 -61.42
CA ALA A 184 -25.74 -17.19 -61.25
C ALA A 184 -24.21 -17.41 -61.27
N ALA A 185 -23.48 -16.64 -62.08
CA ALA A 185 -22.02 -16.72 -62.14
C ALA A 185 -21.37 -16.20 -60.84
N PHE A 186 -21.89 -15.11 -60.28
CA PHE A 186 -21.41 -14.56 -59.00
C PHE A 186 -21.72 -15.48 -57.81
N ASP A 187 -22.91 -16.09 -57.77
CA ASP A 187 -23.27 -17.06 -56.73
C ASP A 187 -22.43 -18.35 -56.83
N ALA A 188 -22.10 -18.79 -58.05
CA ALA A 188 -21.19 -19.92 -58.26
C ALA A 188 -19.74 -19.61 -57.80
N GLU A 189 -19.28 -18.37 -58.01
CA GLU A 189 -17.96 -17.91 -57.56
C GLU A 189 -17.89 -17.78 -56.03
N MET A 190 -18.96 -17.35 -55.37
CA MET A 190 -19.04 -17.25 -53.91
C MET A 190 -19.23 -18.61 -53.21
N ALA A 191 -19.88 -19.57 -53.88
CA ALA A 191 -20.02 -20.95 -53.40
C ALA A 191 -18.75 -21.78 -53.60
N ALA A 192 -17.89 -21.42 -54.56
CA ALA A 192 -16.59 -22.05 -54.80
C ALA A 192 -15.51 -21.53 -53.84
N ARG A 193 -15.72 -21.71 -52.53
CA ARG A 193 -14.66 -21.54 -51.52
C ARG A 193 -13.98 -22.90 -51.29
N PRO A 194 -12.64 -23.03 -51.35
CA PRO A 194 -11.97 -24.30 -51.14
C PRO A 194 -12.17 -24.78 -49.70
N ALA A 195 -12.56 -26.06 -49.58
CA ALA A 195 -12.80 -26.78 -48.32
C ALA A 195 -11.49 -27.27 -47.67
N ASP A 196 -10.47 -26.42 -47.61
CA ASP A 196 -9.17 -26.74 -46.99
C ASP A 196 -8.92 -25.81 -45.79
N ALA A 197 -9.75 -25.96 -44.75
CA ALA A 197 -9.51 -25.36 -43.44
C ALA A 197 -9.97 -26.27 -42.28
N GLU A 198 -9.95 -27.59 -42.47
CA GLU A 198 -10.10 -28.56 -41.38
C GLU A 198 -8.93 -29.56 -41.37
N ALA A 199 -7.76 -29.08 -40.97
CA ALA A 199 -6.66 -29.93 -40.49
C ALA A 199 -5.69 -29.07 -39.66
N GLY A 200 -6.06 -28.76 -38.41
CA GLY A 200 -5.19 -27.97 -37.53
C GLY A 200 -5.63 -27.91 -36.07
N LEU A 201 -6.47 -28.83 -35.62
CA LEU A 201 -6.86 -28.98 -34.22
C LEU A 201 -6.69 -30.46 -33.82
N ALA A 202 -5.44 -30.90 -33.82
CA ALA A 202 -5.05 -32.10 -33.11
C ALA A 202 -3.63 -31.90 -32.60
N ASP A 203 -3.47 -32.16 -31.30
CA ASP A 203 -2.23 -32.45 -30.62
C ASP A 203 -1.41 -31.25 -30.10
N MET A 204 -1.65 -30.91 -28.84
CA MET A 204 -0.63 -30.92 -27.78
C MET A 204 -1.32 -30.71 -26.42
N THR A 205 -1.91 -31.81 -25.92
CA THR A 205 -2.20 -31.97 -24.50
C THR A 205 -1.46 -33.22 -24.04
N ASP A 206 -0.18 -33.10 -23.69
CA ASP A 206 0.41 -33.91 -22.61
C ASP A 206 1.82 -33.40 -22.29
N MET A 207 2.09 -33.25 -20.99
CA MET A 207 3.38 -33.23 -20.29
C MET A 207 3.18 -32.51 -18.95
N SER A 208 2.35 -33.13 -18.11
CA SER A 208 2.42 -32.98 -16.67
C SER A 208 3.17 -34.19 -16.12
N ASP A 209 4.45 -34.03 -15.77
CA ASP A 209 5.03 -34.54 -14.51
C ASP A 209 6.55 -34.37 -14.45
N ALA A 210 7.01 -33.53 -13.53
CA ALA A 210 8.26 -33.74 -12.79
C ALA A 210 8.17 -32.94 -11.48
N VAL A 211 7.71 -33.65 -10.45
CA VAL A 211 7.58 -33.19 -9.07
C VAL A 211 8.93 -33.27 -8.34
N ALA A 212 9.14 -32.28 -7.47
CA ALA A 212 9.95 -32.27 -6.24
C ALA A 212 11.49 -32.18 -6.33
N SER A 213 12.01 -31.10 -5.72
CA SER A 213 12.62 -31.26 -4.39
C SER A 213 12.53 -29.96 -3.58
N ALA A 214 12.29 -30.12 -2.28
CA ALA A 214 11.97 -29.08 -1.32
C ALA A 214 13.11 -28.87 -0.31
N ALA A 215 13.35 -27.59 0.03
CA ALA A 215 13.81 -27.03 1.32
C ALA A 215 15.24 -27.37 1.84
N PRO A 216 15.82 -26.66 2.85
CA PRO A 216 15.28 -25.55 3.65
C PRO A 216 16.19 -24.32 3.81
N ALA A 217 15.70 -23.37 4.61
CA ALA A 217 16.30 -22.11 5.05
C ALA A 217 17.44 -22.29 6.09
N ASP A 218 18.39 -21.34 6.09
CA ASP A 218 19.13 -20.83 7.26
C ASP A 218 19.77 -19.48 6.84
N ALA A 219 19.24 -18.35 7.32
CA ALA A 219 19.64 -17.59 8.51
C ALA A 219 20.72 -16.50 8.20
N PRO A 220 20.47 -15.23 8.57
CA PRO A 220 21.35 -14.09 8.27
C PRO A 220 22.54 -14.01 9.24
N GLU A 221 23.73 -13.70 8.71
CA GLU A 221 24.96 -13.49 9.46
C GLU A 221 24.85 -12.31 10.46
N PRO A 222 25.41 -12.44 11.69
CA PRO A 222 25.44 -11.37 12.68
C PRO A 222 26.53 -10.31 12.38
N PRO A 223 26.36 -9.06 12.83
CA PRO A 223 27.37 -8.02 12.67
C PRO A 223 28.60 -8.29 13.55
N ALA A 224 29.79 -8.11 12.97
CA ALA A 224 31.08 -8.29 13.61
C ALA A 224 31.24 -7.41 14.87
N ALA A 225 31.80 -8.04 15.90
CA ALA A 225 32.07 -7.49 17.21
C ALA A 225 33.10 -6.34 17.18
N ALA A 226 32.95 -5.46 18.17
CA ALA A 226 33.83 -4.36 18.48
C ALA A 226 35.27 -4.82 18.79
N GLU A 227 36.24 -4.29 18.05
CA GLU A 227 37.62 -4.23 18.53
C GLU A 227 37.75 -3.10 19.56
N ARG A 228 37.77 -3.50 20.84
CA ARG A 228 38.50 -2.75 21.86
C ARG A 228 39.98 -2.88 21.56
N ARG A 229 40.70 -1.76 21.48
CA ARG A 229 42.15 -1.73 21.70
C ARG A 229 42.49 -0.75 22.82
N CYS A 230 43.45 -1.23 23.60
CA CYS A 230 43.96 -0.79 24.89
C CYS A 230 44.48 0.64 24.91
#